data_AF-A0A966TPB8-F1
#
_entry.id   AF-A0A966TPB8-F1
#
_cell.length_a   1.000
_cell.length_b   1.000
_cell.length_c   1.000
_cell.angle_alpha   90.00
_cell.angle_beta   90.00
_cell.angle_gamma   90.00
#
_symmetry.space_group_name_H-M   'P 1'
#
loop_
_entity.id
_entity.type
_entity.pdbx_description
1 polymer ?
#
loop_
_entity_poly.entity_id
_entity_poly.type
_entity_poly.pdbx_seq_one_letter_code
_entity_poly.pdbx_strand_id
1 'polypeptide(L)' 'MMIEPSIFKAYDIRGVVPVALHPDMAVALGRSFGTQALALGQQQVAVGRDGRLSGPDL' A
#
# COMPACT_ATOMS: atom_id res chain seq x y z
N MET A 1 10.93 5.70 -8.97
CA MET A 1 10.50 5.75 -7.55
C MET A 1 11.43 4.87 -6.74
N MET A 2 11.93 5.35 -5.61
CA MET A 2 12.60 4.50 -4.63
C MET A 2 11.59 4.08 -3.57
N ILE A 3 11.53 2.78 -3.28
CA ILE A 3 10.73 2.22 -2.19
C ILE A 3 11.70 1.76 -1.12
N GLU A 4 11.51 2.20 0.13
CA GLU A 4 12.35 1.76 1.25
C GLU A 4 12.01 0.30 1.62
N PRO A 5 12.92 -0.68 1.47
CA PRO A 5 12.60 -2.08 1.75
C PRO A 5 12.23 -2.33 3.22
N SER A 6 12.69 -1.46 4.11
CA SER A 6 12.42 -1.54 5.55
C SER A 6 10.94 -1.43 5.89
N ILE A 7 10.09 -0.91 4.99
CA ILE A 7 8.64 -0.80 5.24
C ILE A 7 7.93 -2.14 5.21
N PHE A 8 8.49 -3.14 4.52
CA PHE A 8 7.95 -4.50 4.47
C PHE A 8 8.36 -5.25 5.74
N LYS A 9 7.42 -5.35 6.68
CA LYS A 9 7.61 -6.08 7.93
C LYS A 9 7.17 -7.53 7.75
N ALA A 10 7.36 -8.33 8.79
CA ALA A 10 7.01 -9.75 8.76
C ALA A 10 5.51 -10.02 8.49
N TYR A 11 4.62 -9.09 8.89
CA TYR A 11 3.18 -9.31 8.87
C TYR A 11 2.38 -8.25 8.10
N ASP A 12 2.99 -7.11 7.77
CA ASP A 12 2.34 -6.00 7.10
C ASP A 12 3.36 -4.98 6.57
N ILE A 13 2.86 -3.88 6.02
CA ILE A 13 3.65 -2.77 5.51
C ILE A 13 3.44 -1.57 6.43
N ARG A 14 4.54 -1.04 6.99
CA ARG A 14 4.50 0.12 7.89
C ARG A 14 5.67 1.06 7.62
N GLY A 15 5.38 2.34 7.58
CA GLY A 15 6.38 3.39 7.46
C GLY A 15 5.83 4.73 7.92
N VAL A 16 6.69 5.75 7.92
CA VAL A 16 6.35 7.12 8.32
C VAL A 16 6.01 7.94 7.08
N VAL A 17 4.88 8.65 7.11
CA VAL A 17 4.45 9.61 6.10
C VAL A 17 5.15 10.96 6.35
N PRO A 18 5.62 11.70 5.32
CA PRO A 18 5.54 11.41 3.89
C PRO A 18 6.81 10.75 3.32
N VAL A 19 7.73 10.28 4.16
CA VAL A 19 9.07 9.83 3.71
C VAL A 19 9.03 8.42 3.16
N ALA A 20 8.71 7.44 4.03
CA ALA A 20 8.74 6.03 3.67
C ALA A 20 7.41 5.58 3.04
N LEU A 21 6.30 6.22 3.42
CA LEU A 21 4.99 6.07 2.80
C LEU A 21 4.57 7.40 2.16
N HIS A 22 4.25 7.35 0.87
CA HIS A 22 3.83 8.50 0.08
C HIS A 22 2.85 8.06 -1.02
N PRO A 23 2.06 8.98 -1.63
CA PRO A 23 0.96 8.62 -2.53
C PRO A 23 1.39 7.71 -3.69
N ASP A 24 2.50 8.04 -4.35
CA ASP A 24 2.97 7.21 -5.47
C ASP A 24 3.32 5.76 -5.00
N MET A 25 3.88 5.59 -3.80
CA MET A 25 4.21 4.28 -3.25
C MET A 25 2.93 3.49 -2.92
N ALA A 26 1.89 4.16 -2.39
CA ALA A 26 0.60 3.54 -2.12
C ALA A 26 -0.06 3.03 -3.42
N VAL A 27 0.02 3.81 -4.50
CA VAL A 27 -0.41 3.37 -5.84
C VAL A 27 0.39 2.15 -6.32
N ALA A 28 1.71 2.16 -6.15
CA ALA A 28 2.56 1.02 -6.53
C ALA A 28 2.21 -0.24 -5.73
N LEU A 29 1.97 -0.10 -4.43
CA LEU A 29 1.54 -1.20 -3.56
C LEU A 29 0.16 -1.75 -3.96
N GLY A 30 -0.81 -0.87 -4.20
CA GLY A 30 -2.15 -1.26 -4.67
C GLY A 30 -2.11 -2.03 -5.99
N ARG A 31 -1.27 -1.59 -6.94
CA ARG A 31 -1.04 -2.32 -8.21
C ARG A 31 -0.39 -3.69 -7.98
N SER A 32 0.61 -3.78 -7.11
CA SER A 32 1.26 -5.04 -6.78
C SER A 32 0.27 -6.04 -6.16
N PHE A 33 -0.49 -5.60 -5.16
CA PHE A 33 -1.52 -6.42 -4.51
C PHE A 33 -2.62 -6.83 -5.50
N GLY A 34 -3.14 -5.89 -6.29
CA GLY A 34 -4.16 -6.15 -7.31
C GLY A 34 -3.69 -7.13 -8.39
N THR A 35 -2.43 -7.08 -8.80
CA THR A 35 -1.84 -8.04 -9.75
C THR A 35 -1.87 -9.46 -9.19
N GLN A 36 -1.53 -9.63 -7.90
CA GLN A 36 -1.59 -10.93 -7.23
C GLN A 36 -3.04 -11.40 -7.05
N ALA A 37 -3.96 -10.50 -6.69
CA ALA A 37 -5.38 -10.80 -6.55
C ALA A 37 -5.98 -11.31 -7.88
N LEU A 38 -5.66 -10.64 -8.99
CA LEU A 38 -6.06 -11.05 -10.34
C LEU A 38 -5.51 -12.43 -10.71
N ALA A 39 -4.24 -12.71 -10.40
CA ALA A 39 -3.63 -14.02 -10.62
C ALA A 39 -4.31 -15.15 -9.82
N LEU A 40 -4.96 -14.82 -8.70
CA LEU A 40 -5.77 -15.72 -7.87
C LEU A 40 -7.26 -15.73 -8.27
N GLY A 41 -7.61 -15.16 -9.42
CA GLY A 41 -8.98 -15.12 -9.95
C GLY A 41 -9.90 -14.12 -9.25
N GLN A 42 -9.36 -13.24 -8.39
CA GLN A 42 -10.14 -12.22 -7.70
C GLN A 42 -10.27 -10.97 -8.57
N GLN A 43 -11.48 -10.44 -8.71
CA GLN A 43 -11.77 -9.27 -9.55
C GLN A 43 -12.09 -8.00 -8.75
N GLN A 44 -12.30 -8.13 -7.43
CA GLN A 44 -12.68 -7.03 -6.55
C GLN A 44 -11.92 -7.13 -5.23
N VAL A 45 -11.48 -5.99 -4.71
CA VAL A 45 -10.77 -5.86 -3.43
C VAL A 45 -11.45 -4.76 -2.62
N ALA A 46 -11.91 -5.08 -1.42
CA ALA A 46 -12.42 -4.08 -0.49
C ALA A 46 -11.25 -3.25 0.08
N VAL A 47 -11.43 -1.94 0.18
CA VAL A 47 -10.44 -1.02 0.75
C VAL A 47 -11.04 -0.35 1.97
N GLY A 48 -10.25 -0.28 3.05
CA GLY A 48 -10.60 0.44 4.27
C GLY A 48 -9.40 1.21 4.78
N ARG A 49 -9.65 2.29 5.52
CA ARG A 49 -8.62 3.10 6.17
C ARG A 49 -9.03 3.47 7.59
N ASP A 50 -8.06 3.77 8.44
CA ASP A 50 -8.31 4.30 9.77
C ASP A 50 -8.53 5.84 9.75
N GLY A 51 -8.59 6.45 10.94
CA GLY A 51 -8.82 7.88 11.14
C GLY A 51 -7.57 8.77 11.02
N ARG A 52 -6.46 8.30 10.44
CA ARG A 52 -5.25 9.12 10.28
C ARG A 52 -5.43 10.23 9.27
N LEU A 53 -4.75 11.36 9.51
CA LEU A 53 -4.76 12.54 8.64
C LEU A 53 -4.22 12.24 7.23
N SER A 54 -3.28 11.31 7.10
CA SER A 54 -2.74 10.89 5.80
C SER A 54 -3.69 10.01 4.99
N GLY A 55 -4.77 9.51 5.60
CA GLY A 55 -5.66 8.52 4.98
C GLY A 55 -6.32 8.96 3.67
N PRO A 56 -6.75 10.21 3.49
CA PRO A 56 -7.31 10.67 2.22
C PRO A 56 -6.31 10.75 1.05
N ASP A 57 -5.02 10.90 1.33
CA ASP A 57 -3.97 11.11 0.33
C ASP A 57 -3.25 9.81 -0.10
N LEU A 58 -3.37 8.75 0.70
CA LEU A 58 -2.71 7.45 0.49
C LEU A 58 -3.67 6.40 -0.09
#